data_AF-A0A7C5TQS2-F1
#
_entry.id   AF-A0A7C5TQS2-F1
#
_cell.length_a   1.000
_cell.length_b   1.000
_cell.length_c   1.000
_cell.angle_alpha   90.00
_cell.angle_beta   90.00
_cell.angle_gamma   90.00
#
_symmetry.space_group_name_H-M   'P 1'
#
loop_
_entity.id
_entity.type
_entity.pdbx_description
1 polymer ?
#
loop_
_entity_poly.entity_id
_entity_poly.type
_entity_poly.pdbx_seq_one_letter_code
_entity_poly.pdbx_strand_id
1 'polypeptide(L)'
;MRRGLARTLLTAAVVLLLAAGGWLALTLLGRDTGAPAPGKPALWKPPTRPWQPDHCERRPCRPLASLPVGPSGLLLLVDPELDDAVAQWGDCVDQFRRCVDGLQEPTAASVRACMANATACPAPCREAFRRRAGDAPDLAGLLAAFSEVYLDLDAPCLPRSP
;
A
#
# COMPACT_ATOMS: atom_id res chain seq x y z
N MET A 1 -44.78 48.63 -5.86
CA MET A 1 -43.30 48.53 -5.71
C MET A 1 -42.79 47.37 -4.84
N ARG A 2 -43.62 46.58 -4.14
CA ARG A 2 -43.12 45.48 -3.26
C ARG A 2 -42.85 44.12 -3.92
N ARG A 3 -43.36 43.87 -5.14
CA ARG A 3 -43.19 42.56 -5.84
C ARG A 3 -41.84 42.40 -6.57
N GLY A 4 -41.09 43.49 -6.78
CA GLY A 4 -39.77 43.46 -7.44
C GLY A 4 -38.66 42.97 -6.52
N LEU A 5 -38.62 43.48 -5.28
CA LEU A 5 -37.60 43.16 -4.27
C LEU A 5 -37.56 41.69 -3.87
N ALA A 6 -38.73 41.03 -3.80
CA ALA A 6 -38.80 39.61 -3.46
C ALA A 6 -38.16 38.71 -4.53
N ARG A 7 -38.26 39.08 -5.82
CA ARG A 7 -37.65 38.32 -6.91
C ARG A 7 -36.13 38.48 -6.96
N THR A 8 -35.61 39.68 -6.70
CA THR A 8 -34.16 39.93 -6.66
C THR A 8 -33.48 39.25 -5.47
N LEU A 9 -34.15 39.17 -4.32
CA LEU A 9 -33.62 38.46 -3.15
C LEU A 9 -33.61 36.95 -3.37
N LEU A 10 -34.61 36.39 -4.05
CA LEU A 10 -34.66 34.96 -4.34
C LEU A 10 -33.56 34.53 -5.32
N THR A 11 -33.30 35.31 -6.38
CA THR A 11 -32.23 35.01 -7.33
C THR A 11 -30.85 35.15 -6.70
N ALA A 12 -30.63 36.16 -5.85
CA ALA A 12 -29.36 36.31 -5.13
C ALA A 12 -29.08 35.12 -4.21
N ALA A 13 -30.10 34.63 -3.49
CA ALA A 13 -29.96 33.47 -2.61
C ALA A 13 -29.62 32.17 -3.37
N VAL A 14 -30.25 31.95 -4.54
CA VAL A 14 -29.97 30.78 -5.39
C VAL A 14 -28.54 30.82 -5.96
N VAL A 15 -28.07 31.99 -6.40
CA VAL A 15 -26.69 32.13 -6.91
C VAL A 15 -25.66 31.88 -5.81
N LEU A 16 -25.90 32.36 -4.59
CA LEU A 16 -25.05 32.09 -3.43
C LEU A 16 -25.00 30.59 -3.07
N LEU A 17 -26.14 29.90 -3.12
CA LEU A 17 -26.21 28.46 -2.87
C LEU A 17 -25.45 27.65 -3.94
N LEU A 18 -25.56 28.03 -5.21
CA LEU A 18 -24.84 27.38 -6.30
C LEU A 18 -23.32 27.63 -6.23
N ALA A 19 -22.90 28.84 -5.86
CA ALA A 19 -21.49 29.16 -5.67
C ALA A 19 -20.88 28.41 -4.47
N ALA A 20 -21.60 28.32 -3.36
CA ALA A 20 -21.18 27.53 -2.20
C ALA A 20 -21.12 26.02 -2.51
N GLY A 21 -22.11 25.49 -3.24
CA GLY A 21 -22.12 24.09 -3.67
C GLY A 21 -20.97 23.75 -4.64
N GLY A 22 -20.68 24.65 -5.59
CA GLY A 22 -19.57 24.49 -6.52
C GLY A 22 -18.20 24.53 -5.84
N TRP A 23 -18.01 25.43 -4.86
CA TRP A 23 -16.77 25.52 -4.09
C TRP A 23 -16.56 24.30 -3.18
N LEU A 24 -17.64 23.78 -2.57
CA LEU A 24 -17.60 22.54 -1.79
C LEU A 24 -17.27 21.32 -2.67
N ALA A 25 -17.82 21.24 -3.88
CA ALA A 25 -17.51 20.16 -4.83
C ALA A 25 -16.04 20.20 -5.29
N LEU A 26 -15.49 21.39 -5.56
CA LEU A 26 -14.08 21.56 -5.95
C LEU A 26 -13.08 21.21 -4.83
N THR A 27 -13.44 21.45 -3.57
CA THR A 27 -12.58 21.06 -2.43
C THR A 27 -12.66 19.56 -2.11
N LEU A 28 -13.75 18.89 -2.48
CA LEU A 28 -13.91 17.44 -2.34
C LEU A 28 -13.26 16.66 -3.49
N LEU A 29 -13.27 17.19 -4.71
CA LEU A 29 -12.67 16.55 -5.88
C LEU A 29 -11.16 16.84 -6.04
N GLY A 30 -10.63 17.86 -5.37
CA GLY A 30 -9.20 18.22 -5.44
C GLY A 30 -8.28 17.46 -4.47
N ARG A 31 -8.76 16.41 -3.82
CA ARG A 31 -8.06 15.71 -2.73
C ARG A 31 -7.58 14.30 -3.10
N ASP A 32 -7.18 14.07 -4.36
CA ASP A 32 -6.36 12.92 -4.74
C ASP A 32 -4.89 13.15 -4.38
N THR A 33 -4.63 13.37 -3.09
CA THR A 33 -3.28 13.38 -2.53
C THR A 33 -3.10 12.17 -1.63
N GLY A 34 -3.21 10.95 -2.18
CA GLY A 34 -2.72 9.70 -1.58
C GLY A 34 -2.92 9.54 -0.08
N ALA A 35 -4.01 10.06 0.47
CA ALA A 35 -4.22 10.11 1.90
C ALA A 35 -4.80 8.75 2.30
N PRO A 36 -4.16 8.00 3.22
CA PRO A 36 -4.66 6.71 3.63
C PRO A 36 -6.09 6.86 4.13
N ALA A 37 -6.96 5.91 3.75
CA ALA A 37 -8.36 5.88 4.16
C ALA A 37 -8.49 6.19 5.67
N PRO A 38 -9.43 7.06 6.07
CA PRO A 38 -9.54 7.50 7.46
C PRO A 38 -9.75 6.28 8.38
N GLY A 39 -8.84 6.11 9.34
CA GLY A 39 -9.02 5.18 10.46
C GLY A 39 -7.99 4.04 10.59
N LYS A 40 -7.03 3.88 9.68
CA LYS A 40 -5.92 2.92 9.87
C LYS A 40 -4.56 3.63 9.85
N PRO A 41 -3.70 3.43 10.88
CA PRO A 41 -2.35 4.00 10.86
C PRO A 41 -1.57 3.44 9.67
N ALA A 42 -0.77 4.30 9.03
CA ALA A 42 0.16 3.87 7.99
C ALA A 42 1.18 2.90 8.61
N LEU A 43 1.18 1.65 8.15
CA LEU A 43 2.08 0.60 8.65
C LEU A 43 3.49 0.71 8.07
N TRP A 44 3.56 1.15 6.82
CA TRP A 44 4.78 1.35 6.05
C TRP A 44 5.17 2.83 6.05
N LYS A 45 6.46 3.11 5.91
CA LYS A 45 6.96 4.49 5.89
C LYS A 45 6.56 5.19 4.59
N PRO A 46 6.40 6.53 4.60
CA PRO A 46 6.24 7.31 3.38
C PRO A 46 7.39 7.05 2.39
N PRO A 47 7.16 7.18 1.09
CA PRO A 47 8.19 6.94 0.09
C PRO A 47 9.33 7.95 0.21
N THR A 48 10.57 7.54 -0.05
CA THR A 48 11.76 8.42 -0.03
C THR A 48 11.66 9.58 -1.02
N ARG A 49 10.89 9.40 -2.10
CA ARG A 49 10.51 10.43 -3.07
C ARG A 49 9.19 10.06 -3.76
N PRO A 50 8.48 11.01 -4.37
CA PRO A 50 7.30 10.70 -5.17
C PRO A 50 7.62 9.75 -6.33
N TRP A 51 6.68 8.83 -6.63
CA TRP A 51 6.72 8.05 -7.87
C TRP A 51 6.65 8.98 -9.08
N GLN A 52 7.51 8.72 -10.07
CA GLN A 52 7.56 9.45 -11.33
C GLN A 52 7.59 8.45 -12.48
N PRO A 53 6.55 8.37 -13.32
CA PRO A 53 6.43 7.34 -14.36
C PRO A 53 7.54 7.41 -15.42
N ASP A 54 8.08 8.61 -15.65
CA ASP A 54 9.15 8.91 -16.59
C ASP A 54 10.56 8.82 -15.97
N HIS A 55 10.68 8.45 -14.69
CA HIS A 55 11.99 8.31 -14.05
C HIS A 55 12.87 7.29 -14.77
N CYS A 56 12.31 6.11 -15.04
CA CYS A 56 13.03 5.01 -15.71
C CYS A 56 13.37 5.30 -17.18
N GLU A 57 12.75 6.31 -17.79
CA GLU A 57 13.09 6.80 -19.13
C GLU A 57 14.29 7.75 -19.07
N ARG A 58 14.40 8.56 -18.00
CA ARG A 58 15.48 9.55 -17.81
C ARG A 58 16.73 8.98 -17.16
N ARG A 59 16.58 7.96 -16.31
CA ARG A 59 17.68 7.25 -15.65
C ARG A 59 17.42 5.75 -15.75
N PRO A 60 18.46 4.94 -15.99
CA PRO A 60 18.28 3.51 -16.18
C PRO A 60 17.83 2.84 -14.87
N CYS A 61 16.56 2.48 -14.81
CA CYS A 61 16.05 1.52 -13.83
C CYS A 61 16.64 0.13 -14.08
N ARG A 62 16.66 -0.70 -13.05
CA ARG A 62 17.20 -2.06 -13.15
C ARG A 62 16.14 -2.99 -13.74
N PRO A 63 16.46 -3.82 -14.75
CA PRO A 63 15.55 -4.87 -15.19
C PRO A 63 15.40 -5.93 -14.09
N LEU A 64 14.17 -6.28 -13.77
CA LEU A 64 13.82 -7.30 -12.79
C LEU A 64 13.53 -8.64 -13.48
N ALA A 65 12.67 -8.62 -14.51
CA ALA A 65 12.33 -9.81 -15.28
C ALA A 65 11.80 -9.43 -16.67
N SER A 66 11.90 -10.36 -17.60
CA SER A 66 11.19 -10.31 -18.88
C SER A 66 10.16 -11.43 -18.92
N LEU A 67 8.91 -11.08 -19.20
CA LEU A 67 7.80 -12.02 -19.28
C LEU A 67 7.39 -12.19 -20.75
N PRO A 68 7.21 -13.44 -21.23
CA PRO A 68 6.76 -13.70 -22.59
C PRO A 68 5.26 -13.42 -22.73
N VAL A 69 4.91 -12.14 -22.86
CA VAL A 69 3.52 -11.69 -23.05
C VAL A 69 3.34 -11.26 -24.51
N GLY A 70 2.73 -12.15 -25.31
CA GLY A 70 2.57 -11.93 -26.75
C GLY A 70 3.90 -11.79 -27.52
N PRO A 71 3.88 -11.26 -28.75
CA PRO A 71 5.08 -11.14 -29.58
C PRO A 71 6.07 -10.04 -29.10
N SER A 72 5.62 -9.11 -28.26
CA SER A 72 6.42 -7.97 -27.80
C SER A 72 7.11 -8.21 -26.45
N GLY A 73 6.62 -9.15 -25.65
CA GLY A 73 7.10 -9.35 -24.28
C GLY A 73 6.76 -8.19 -23.35
N LEU A 74 7.00 -8.39 -22.05
CA LEU A 74 6.90 -7.34 -21.03
C LEU A 74 8.21 -7.30 -20.24
N LEU A 75 8.84 -6.13 -20.16
CA LEU A 75 10.01 -5.90 -19.31
C LEU A 75 9.57 -5.23 -18.00
N LEU A 76 9.81 -5.91 -16.89
CA LEU A 76 9.63 -5.35 -15.55
C LEU A 76 10.89 -4.60 -15.16
N LEU A 77 10.74 -3.32 -14.84
CA LEU A 77 11.81 -2.45 -14.35
C LEU A 77 11.54 -2.13 -12.87
N VAL A 78 12.62 -2.05 -12.08
CA VAL A 78 12.58 -1.58 -10.70
C VAL A 78 13.50 -0.38 -10.55
N ASP A 79 12.99 0.63 -9.86
CA ASP A 79 13.77 1.78 -9.43
C ASP A 79 14.41 1.45 -8.07
N PRO A 80 15.71 1.14 -8.00
CA PRO A 80 16.34 0.70 -6.76
C PRO A 80 16.52 1.82 -5.73
N GLU A 81 16.32 3.08 -6.12
CA GLU A 81 16.45 4.24 -5.23
C GLU A 81 15.12 4.67 -4.61
N LEU A 82 14.00 4.12 -5.10
CA LEU A 82 12.68 4.37 -4.54
C LEU A 82 12.38 3.36 -3.44
N ASP A 83 12.34 3.85 -2.21
CA ASP A 83 11.91 3.07 -1.04
C ASP A 83 10.50 3.49 -0.66
N ASP A 84 9.49 2.87 -1.28
CA ASP A 84 8.07 3.08 -1.02
C ASP A 84 7.46 1.93 -0.21
N ALA A 85 6.15 1.98 0.07
CA ALA A 85 5.49 0.94 0.86
C ALA A 85 5.55 -0.45 0.20
N VAL A 86 5.60 -0.53 -1.13
CA VAL A 86 5.70 -1.79 -1.87
C VAL A 86 7.13 -2.34 -1.79
N ALA A 87 8.14 -1.49 -1.92
CA ALA A 87 9.54 -1.86 -1.73
C ALA A 87 9.80 -2.39 -0.31
N GLN A 88 9.35 -1.65 0.72
CA GLN A 88 9.49 -2.06 2.12
C GLN A 88 8.76 -3.38 2.42
N TRP A 89 7.58 -3.57 1.84
CA TRP A 89 6.85 -4.85 1.94
C TRP A 89 7.60 -5.98 1.25
N GLY A 90 8.16 -5.74 0.07
CA GLY A 90 9.02 -6.69 -0.63
C GLY A 90 10.21 -7.13 0.22
N ASP A 91 10.86 -6.21 0.92
CA ASP A 91 11.96 -6.53 1.85
C ASP A 91 11.52 -7.39 3.03
N CYS A 92 10.31 -7.16 3.55
CA CYS A 92 9.72 -8.00 4.60
C CYS A 92 9.40 -9.41 4.08
N VAL A 93 8.81 -9.53 2.89
CA VAL A 93 8.53 -10.83 2.24
C VAL A 93 9.82 -11.58 1.94
N ASP A 94 10.85 -10.90 1.43
CA ASP A 94 12.16 -11.51 1.19
C ASP A 94 12.83 -11.94 2.49
N GLN A 95 12.67 -11.18 3.58
CA GLN A 95 13.15 -11.62 4.89
C GLN A 95 12.45 -12.90 5.37
N PHE A 96 11.15 -13.04 5.17
CA PHE A 96 10.44 -14.28 5.45
C PHE A 96 10.96 -15.44 4.59
N ARG A 97 11.12 -15.23 3.29
CA ARG A 97 11.71 -16.22 2.38
C ARG A 97 13.09 -16.67 2.87
N ARG A 98 13.98 -15.73 3.24
CA ARG A 98 15.30 -16.05 3.81
C ARG A 98 15.20 -16.85 5.11
N CYS A 99 14.19 -16.61 5.95
CA CYS A 99 13.95 -17.40 7.14
C CYS A 99 13.53 -18.86 6.83
N VAL A 100 12.84 -19.10 5.72
CA VAL A 100 12.45 -20.45 5.27
C VAL A 100 13.64 -21.14 4.57
N ASP A 101 14.24 -20.47 3.59
CA ASP A 101 15.30 -21.02 2.73
C ASP A 101 16.64 -21.20 3.47
N GLY A 102 16.90 -20.39 4.50
CA GLY A 102 18.15 -20.44 5.27
C GLY A 102 18.26 -21.64 6.22
N LEU A 103 17.21 -22.46 6.33
CA LEU A 103 17.14 -23.61 7.23
C LEU A 103 17.22 -24.90 6.42
N GLN A 104 18.10 -25.85 6.82
CA GLN A 104 18.17 -27.15 6.17
C GLN A 104 16.87 -27.95 6.29
N GLU A 105 16.19 -27.84 7.44
CA GLU A 105 14.90 -28.46 7.71
C GLU A 105 13.97 -27.44 8.39
N PRO A 106 13.24 -26.62 7.62
CA PRO A 106 12.40 -25.56 8.18
C PRO A 106 11.21 -26.16 8.93
N THR A 107 11.13 -25.89 10.23
CA THR A 107 9.96 -26.16 11.07
C THR A 107 9.23 -24.85 11.41
N ALA A 108 7.95 -24.94 11.75
CA ALA A 108 7.18 -23.77 12.19
C ALA A 108 7.87 -23.02 13.35
N ALA A 109 8.46 -23.77 14.30
CA ALA A 109 9.18 -23.19 15.44
C ALA A 109 10.43 -22.42 15.00
N SER A 110 11.24 -23.01 14.11
CA SER A 110 12.46 -22.36 13.60
C SER A 110 12.17 -21.10 12.77
N VAL A 111 11.13 -21.14 11.93
CA VAL A 111 10.75 -19.96 11.13
C VAL A 111 10.16 -18.86 12.01
N ARG A 112 9.34 -19.20 13.03
CA ARG A 112 8.87 -18.23 14.05
C ARG A 112 10.04 -17.55 14.78
N ALA A 113 11.04 -18.32 15.19
CA ALA A 113 12.22 -17.79 15.88
C ALA A 113 13.02 -16.84 14.99
N CYS A 114 13.18 -17.16 13.70
CA CYS A 114 13.80 -16.27 12.73
C CYS A 114 13.00 -14.97 12.55
N MET A 115 11.68 -15.08 12.32
CA MET A 115 10.79 -13.93 12.11
C MET A 115 10.63 -13.03 13.34
N ALA A 116 10.85 -13.53 14.55
CA ALA A 116 10.87 -12.71 15.76
C ALA A 116 11.95 -11.61 15.71
N ASN A 117 13.02 -11.84 14.94
CA ASN A 117 14.13 -10.91 14.73
C ASN A 117 14.02 -10.17 13.39
N ALA A 118 12.90 -10.28 12.68
CA ALA A 118 12.74 -9.62 11.40
C ALA A 118 12.68 -8.10 11.56
N THR A 119 13.61 -7.36 10.96
CA THR A 119 13.69 -5.90 11.07
C THR A 119 13.04 -5.19 9.89
N ALA A 120 12.91 -5.86 8.74
CA ALA A 120 12.28 -5.31 7.54
C ALA A 120 10.75 -5.17 7.69
N CYS A 121 10.13 -6.01 8.53
CA CYS A 121 8.69 -5.99 8.75
C CYS A 121 8.31 -4.98 9.86
N PRO A 122 7.28 -4.13 9.70
CA PRO A 122 6.80 -3.21 10.74
C PRO A 122 6.38 -3.95 12.01
N ALA A 123 6.60 -3.34 13.18
CA ALA A 123 6.27 -3.97 14.47
C ALA A 123 4.80 -4.44 14.59
N PRO A 124 3.79 -3.66 14.14
CA PRO A 124 2.39 -4.13 14.18
C PRO A 124 2.14 -5.37 13.31
N CYS A 125 2.86 -5.49 12.20
CA CYS A 125 2.77 -6.63 11.28
C CYS A 125 3.42 -7.88 11.85
N ARG A 126 4.61 -7.73 12.46
CA ARG A 126 5.24 -8.84 13.18
C ARG A 126 4.36 -9.34 14.32
N GLU A 127 3.67 -8.44 15.01
CA GLU A 127 2.72 -8.82 16.05
C GLU A 127 1.50 -9.56 15.50
N ALA A 128 0.92 -9.08 14.39
CA ALA A 128 -0.18 -9.76 13.72
C ALA A 128 0.22 -11.19 13.30
N PHE A 129 1.40 -11.33 12.68
CA PHE A 129 1.96 -12.62 12.31
C PHE A 129 2.21 -13.52 13.52
N ARG A 130 2.85 -13.00 14.59
CA ARG A 130 3.11 -13.77 15.80
C ARG A 130 1.83 -14.37 16.39
N ARG A 131 0.76 -13.56 16.46
CA ARG A 131 -0.55 -14.04 16.94
C ARG A 131 -1.11 -15.10 16.02
N ARG A 132 -1.14 -14.85 14.71
CA ARG A 132 -1.76 -15.78 13.74
C ARG A 132 -0.98 -17.09 13.57
N ALA A 133 0.35 -17.03 13.66
CA ALA A 133 1.26 -18.17 13.54
C ALA A 133 1.46 -18.93 14.86
N GLY A 134 1.03 -18.36 16.00
CA GLY A 134 1.09 -19.03 17.30
C GLY A 134 0.29 -20.34 17.32
N ASP A 135 -0.78 -20.39 16.53
CA ASP A 135 -1.69 -21.54 16.40
C ASP A 135 -1.28 -22.52 15.28
N ALA A 136 -0.18 -22.24 14.55
CA ALA A 136 0.24 -23.07 13.43
C ALA A 136 0.97 -24.35 13.91
N PRO A 137 0.42 -25.55 13.63
CA PRO A 137 1.01 -26.81 14.09
C PRO A 137 2.25 -27.21 13.27
N ASP A 138 2.34 -26.74 12.03
CA ASP A 138 3.37 -27.12 11.07
C ASP A 138 3.75 -25.95 10.15
N LEU A 139 4.69 -26.21 9.24
CA LEU A 139 5.17 -25.21 8.28
C LEU A 139 4.06 -24.72 7.35
N ALA A 140 3.13 -25.61 6.95
CA ALA A 140 2.03 -25.24 6.07
C ALA A 140 1.08 -24.23 6.74
N GLY A 141 0.72 -24.48 8.01
CA GLY A 141 -0.08 -23.55 8.81
C GLY A 141 0.63 -22.23 9.04
N LEU A 142 1.97 -22.24 9.15
CA LEU A 142 2.76 -21.01 9.28
C LEU A 142 2.81 -20.21 7.98
N LEU A 143 2.91 -20.88 6.83
CA LEU A 143 2.84 -20.24 5.50
C LEU A 143 1.44 -19.64 5.26
N ALA A 144 0.38 -20.35 5.66
CA ALA A 144 -0.98 -19.81 5.62
C ALA A 144 -1.12 -18.57 6.50
N ALA A 145 -0.61 -18.62 7.74
CA ALA A 145 -0.58 -17.46 8.63
C ALA A 145 0.21 -16.27 8.04
N PHE A 146 1.27 -16.53 7.30
CA PHE A 146 2.01 -15.49 6.60
C PHE A 146 1.18 -14.88 5.46
N SER A 147 0.53 -15.72 4.64
CA SER A 147 -0.35 -15.26 3.55
C SER A 147 -1.45 -14.35 4.06
N GLU A 148 -2.18 -14.78 5.09
CA GLU A 148 -3.29 -14.01 5.67
C GLU A 148 -2.86 -12.65 6.24
N VAL A 149 -1.62 -12.55 6.73
CA VAL A 149 -1.11 -11.31 7.33
C VAL A 149 -0.48 -10.38 6.30
N TYR A 150 0.17 -10.90 5.26
CA TYR A 150 1.00 -10.10 4.36
C TYR A 150 0.63 -10.14 2.87
N LEU A 151 -0.01 -11.20 2.37
CA LEU A 151 -0.14 -11.46 0.93
C LEU A 151 -1.59 -11.43 0.42
N ASP A 152 -2.55 -11.84 1.25
CA ASP A 152 -3.96 -11.86 0.86
C ASP A 152 -4.46 -10.44 0.53
N LEU A 153 -5.44 -10.32 -0.36
CA LEU A 153 -5.91 -9.02 -0.88
C LEU A 153 -6.43 -8.08 0.21
N ASP A 154 -6.96 -8.64 1.30
CA ASP A 154 -7.44 -7.93 2.47
C ASP A 154 -6.49 -8.02 3.67
N ALA A 155 -5.30 -8.59 3.47
CA ALA A 155 -4.30 -8.78 4.50
C ALA A 155 -3.98 -7.43 5.18
N PRO A 156 -3.89 -7.41 6.53
CA PRO A 156 -3.70 -6.18 7.28
C PRO A 156 -2.39 -5.48 6.94
N CYS A 157 -1.36 -6.20 6.49
CA CYS A 157 -0.04 -5.65 6.18
C CYS A 157 0.29 -5.54 4.69
N LEU A 158 -0.67 -5.85 3.80
CA LEU A 158 -0.51 -5.57 2.39
C LEU A 158 -0.51 -4.03 2.17
N PRO A 159 0.53 -3.47 1.51
CA PRO A 159 0.52 -2.05 1.13
C PRO A 159 -0.72 -1.74 0.31
N ARG A 160 -1.47 -0.73 0.74
CA ARG A 160 -2.55 -0.17 -0.08
C ARG A 160 -1.93 0.86 -0.98
N SER A 161 -2.24 0.77 -2.28
CA SER A 161 -1.91 1.85 -3.21
C SER A 161 -2.47 3.17 -2.66
N PRO A 162 -1.70 4.27 -2.70
CA PRO A 162 -2.23 5.60 -2.43
C PRO A 162 -3.33 5.97 -3.43
#